data_AF-A0AAU9WNX8-F1
#
_entry.id   AF-A0AAU9WNX8-F1
#
_cell.length_a   1.000
_cell.length_b   1.000
_cell.length_c   1.000
_cell.angle_alpha   90.00
_cell.angle_beta   90.00
_cell.angle_gamma   90.00
#
_symmetry.space_group_name_H-M   'P 1'
#
loop_
_entity.id
_entity.type
_entity.pdbx_description
1 polymer ?
#
loop_
_entity_poly.entity_id
_entity_poly.type
_entity_poly.pdbx_seq_one_letter_code
_entity_poly.pdbx_strand_id
1 'polypeptide(L)'
;MSASLDIDKIDDIVEMANTMATLKIPSKGLKTLDQMKAKVKETLHSSEKKSSWTAKEAFSVLTEAKKEDEKKRATLLNFYEHTDVCLQSMDEKVHALLEQNIGNLKEKIASHKQNLLKKEYIVLVAGLL
;
A
#
# COMPACT_ATOMS: atom_id res chain seq x y z
N MET A 1 -9.50 12.00 17.45
CA MET A 1 -8.98 12.61 18.69
C MET A 1 -8.88 11.50 19.73
N SER A 2 -7.72 10.84 19.84
CA SER A 2 -7.48 9.91 20.93
C SER A 2 -7.24 10.74 22.19
N ALA A 3 -8.22 10.77 23.10
CA ALA A 3 -7.99 11.28 24.44
C ALA A 3 -6.85 10.45 25.03
N SER A 4 -5.71 11.09 25.29
CA SER A 4 -4.61 10.52 26.06
C SER A 4 -5.16 10.20 27.44
N LEU A 5 -5.63 8.98 27.64
CA LEU A 5 -6.01 8.46 28.95
C LEU A 5 -4.73 8.42 29.77
N ASP A 6 -4.60 9.38 30.69
CA ASP A 6 -3.45 9.49 31.57
C ASP A 6 -3.60 8.43 32.67
N ILE A 7 -3.18 7.20 32.33
CA ILE A 7 -3.32 6.01 33.18
C ILE A 7 -2.73 6.23 34.58
N ASP A 8 -1.76 7.14 34.71
CA ASP A 8 -1.14 7.47 35.99
C ASP A 8 -2.09 8.24 36.92
N LYS A 9 -3.05 8.99 36.38
CA LYS A 9 -4.05 9.78 37.14
C LYS A 9 -5.23 8.97 37.69
N ILE A 10 -5.41 7.72 37.24
CA ILE A 10 -6.49 6.86 37.75
C ILE A 10 -6.07 6.35 39.13
N ASP A 11 -6.70 6.85 40.19
CA ASP A 11 -6.43 6.41 41.57
C ASP A 11 -7.47 5.38 42.06
N ASP A 12 -8.59 5.25 41.34
CA ASP A 12 -9.66 4.32 41.69
C ASP A 12 -9.53 2.97 40.95
N ILE A 13 -9.63 1.88 41.70
CA ILE A 13 -9.48 0.52 41.16
C ILE A 13 -10.66 0.09 40.28
N VAL A 14 -11.86 0.63 40.53
CA VAL A 14 -13.06 0.33 39.73
C VAL A 14 -12.99 1.06 38.40
N GLU A 15 -12.56 2.31 38.39
CA GLU A 15 -12.25 3.08 37.18
C GLU A 15 -11.20 2.37 36.34
N MET A 16 -10.15 1.85 36.98
CA MET A 16 -9.12 1.07 36.28
C MET A 16 -9.65 -0.26 35.72
N ALA A 17 -10.49 -0.98 36.47
CA ALA A 17 -11.11 -2.21 35.98
C ALA A 17 -12.05 -1.95 34.77
N ASN A 18 -12.77 -0.83 34.78
CA ASN A 18 -13.65 -0.41 33.68
C ASN A 18 -12.86 -0.04 32.42
N THR A 19 -11.73 0.67 32.56
CA THR A 19 -10.85 0.95 31.41
C THR A 19 -10.27 -0.34 30.83
N MET A 20 -9.83 -1.29 31.67
CA MET A 20 -9.37 -2.60 31.22
C MET A 20 -10.47 -3.40 30.49
N ALA A 21 -11.70 -3.39 31.00
CA ALA A 21 -12.83 -4.05 30.35
C ALA A 21 -13.16 -3.42 28.99
N THR A 22 -13.14 -2.08 28.92
CA THR A 22 -13.33 -1.31 27.67
C THR A 22 -12.27 -1.66 26.63
N LEU A 23 -11.01 -1.80 27.06
CA LEU A 23 -9.87 -2.16 26.21
C LEU A 23 -9.75 -3.68 25.97
N LYS A 24 -10.68 -4.50 26.48
CA LYS A 24 -10.66 -5.97 26.42
C LYS A 24 -9.37 -6.59 26.98
N ILE A 25 -8.75 -5.94 27.97
CA ILE A 25 -7.53 -6.41 28.62
C ILE A 25 -7.92 -7.29 29.81
N PRO A 26 -7.43 -8.54 29.90
CA PRO A 26 -7.79 -9.43 31.01
C PRO A 26 -7.23 -8.91 32.33
N SER A 27 -8.10 -8.66 33.30
CA SER A 27 -7.76 -8.26 34.67
C SER A 27 -7.47 -9.44 35.61
N LYS A 28 -7.74 -10.68 35.15
CA LYS A 28 -7.54 -11.91 35.94
C LYS A 28 -6.07 -12.05 36.38
N GLY A 29 -5.87 -12.19 37.69
CA GLY A 29 -4.54 -12.35 38.31
C GLY A 29 -3.86 -11.05 38.72
N LEU A 30 -4.45 -9.88 38.42
CA LEU A 30 -3.95 -8.58 38.88
C LEU A 30 -4.61 -8.23 40.21
N LYS A 31 -3.79 -7.99 41.23
CA LYS A 31 -4.26 -7.74 42.61
C LYS A 31 -4.12 -6.28 43.01
N THR A 32 -3.22 -5.53 42.37
CA THR A 32 -2.95 -4.12 42.72
C THR A 32 -3.23 -3.19 41.54
N LEU A 33 -3.54 -1.94 41.88
CA LEU A 33 -3.74 -0.87 40.89
C LEU A 33 -2.49 -0.70 40.00
N ASP A 34 -1.29 -0.76 40.57
CA ASP A 34 -0.03 -0.66 39.82
C ASP A 34 0.15 -1.78 38.80
N GLN A 35 -0.26 -3.01 39.14
CA GLN A 35 -0.24 -4.15 38.22
C GLN A 35 -1.23 -3.95 37.06
N MET A 36 -2.39 -3.36 37.35
CA MET A 36 -3.35 -2.97 36.31
C MET A 36 -2.77 -1.87 35.41
N LYS A 37 -2.16 -0.83 35.99
CA LYS A 37 -1.53 0.29 35.24
C LYS A 37 -0.40 -0.19 34.34
N ALA A 38 0.48 -1.02 34.88
CA ALA A 38 1.58 -1.61 34.12
C ALA A 38 1.08 -2.43 32.93
N LYS A 39 0.05 -3.27 33.12
CA LYS A 39 -0.49 -4.12 32.07
C LYS A 39 -1.21 -3.34 30.97
N VAL A 40 -1.95 -2.29 31.32
CA VAL A 40 -2.58 -1.41 30.33
C VAL A 40 -1.51 -0.69 29.51
N LYS A 41 -0.49 -0.13 30.15
CA LYS A 41 0.65 0.51 29.47
C LYS A 41 1.38 -0.45 28.53
N GLU A 42 1.68 -1.66 28.99
CA GLU A 42 2.34 -2.70 28.17
C GLU A 42 1.48 -3.08 26.95
N THR A 43 0.17 -3.24 27.13
CA THR A 43 -0.74 -3.62 26.04
C THR A 43 -0.87 -2.51 25.00
N LEU A 44 -0.96 -1.24 25.45
CA LEU A 44 -0.98 -0.08 24.57
C LEU A 44 0.33 0.07 23.78
N HIS A 45 1.48 -0.03 24.45
CA HIS A 45 2.78 0.02 23.77
C HIS A 45 3.00 -1.17 22.82
N SER A 46 2.47 -2.36 23.13
CA SER A 46 2.46 -3.50 22.21
C SER A 46 1.55 -3.25 21.00
N SER A 47 0.40 -2.59 21.20
CA SER A 47 -0.50 -2.19 20.13
C SER A 47 0.15 -1.15 19.22
N GLU A 48 0.83 -0.14 19.76
CA GLU A 48 1.59 0.88 19.01
C GLU A 48 2.70 0.25 18.16
N LYS A 49 3.42 -0.75 18.71
CA LYS A 49 4.44 -1.51 17.97
C LYS A 49 3.86 -2.39 16.86
N LYS A 50 2.66 -2.95 17.05
CA LYS A 50 1.96 -3.73 16.01
C LYS A 50 1.33 -2.85 14.93
N SER A 51 0.92 -1.64 15.29
CA SER A 51 0.47 -0.60 14.34
C SER A 51 1.61 0.25 13.80
N SER A 52 2.87 -0.15 14.02
CA SER A 52 4.07 0.57 13.58
C SER A 52 4.31 0.45 12.06
N TRP A 53 3.24 0.49 11.28
CA TRP A 53 3.36 1.12 9.97
C TRP A 53 2.81 2.52 10.13
N THR A 54 3.71 3.50 10.32
CA THR A 54 3.24 4.89 10.32
C THR A 54 2.64 5.17 8.94
N ALA A 55 1.51 5.86 8.88
CA ALA A 55 0.89 6.22 7.59
C ALA A 55 1.92 6.81 6.61
N LYS A 56 2.90 7.56 7.13
CA LYS A 56 4.05 8.10 6.41
C LYS A 56 4.87 7.05 5.66
N GLU A 57 5.24 5.94 6.31
CA GLU A 57 5.99 4.86 5.67
C GLU A 57 5.14 4.14 4.61
N ALA A 58 3.84 3.96 4.85
CA ALA A 58 2.94 3.33 3.88
C ALA A 58 2.82 4.20 2.61
N PHE A 59 2.66 5.52 2.78
CA PHE A 59 2.68 6.47 1.66
C PHE A 59 4.05 6.52 0.96
N SER A 60 5.15 6.34 1.68
CA SER A 60 6.49 6.28 1.07
C SER A 60 6.64 5.08 0.15
N VAL A 61 6.19 3.89 0.58
CA VAL A 61 6.23 2.68 -0.26
C VAL A 61 5.37 2.85 -1.51
N LEU A 62 4.16 3.39 -1.38
CA LEU A 62 3.28 3.66 -2.53
C LEU A 62 3.89 4.69 -3.49
N THR A 63 4.57 5.70 -2.96
CA THR A 63 5.22 6.74 -3.78
C THR A 63 6.39 6.17 -4.58
N GLU A 64 7.24 5.36 -3.96
CA GLU A 64 8.36 4.72 -4.67
C GLU A 64 7.86 3.71 -5.72
N ALA A 65 6.86 2.89 -5.37
CA ALA A 65 6.24 1.96 -6.32
C ALA A 65 5.67 2.70 -7.55
N LYS A 66 4.98 3.83 -7.33
CA LYS A 66 4.47 4.68 -8.41
C LYS A 66 5.59 5.21 -9.29
N LYS A 67 6.67 5.74 -8.70
CA LYS A 67 7.81 6.29 -9.44
C LYS A 67 8.51 5.23 -10.29
N GLU A 68 8.67 4.02 -9.74
CA GLU A 68 9.26 2.91 -10.48
C GLU A 68 8.38 2.46 -11.65
N ASP A 69 7.07 2.38 -11.46
CA ASP A 69 6.10 2.08 -12.52
C ASP A 69 6.13 3.14 -13.63
N GLU A 70 6.12 4.43 -13.27
CA GLU A 70 6.23 5.53 -14.23
C GLU A 70 7.50 5.43 -15.08
N LYS A 71 8.64 5.10 -14.46
CA LYS A 71 9.90 4.90 -15.16
C LYS A 71 9.81 3.71 -16.14
N LYS A 72 9.32 2.55 -15.66
CA LYS A 72 9.18 1.34 -16.50
C LYS A 72 8.26 1.59 -17.69
N ARG A 73 7.13 2.25 -17.46
CA ARG A 73 6.17 2.62 -18.52
C ARG A 73 6.76 3.57 -19.54
N ALA A 74 7.50 4.59 -19.11
CA ALA A 74 8.16 5.52 -20.02
C ALA A 74 9.21 4.78 -20.89
N THR A 75 10.02 3.91 -20.28
CA THR A 75 11.00 3.10 -21.02
C THR A 75 10.32 2.16 -22.02
N LEU A 76 9.24 1.47 -21.61
CA LEU A 76 8.52 0.55 -22.49
C LEU A 76 7.81 1.28 -23.64
N LEU A 77 7.23 2.45 -23.38
CA LEU A 77 6.63 3.28 -24.41
C LEU A 77 7.67 3.68 -25.47
N ASN A 78 8.86 4.11 -25.03
CA ASN A 78 9.96 4.44 -25.93
C ASN A 78 10.33 3.25 -26.83
N PHE A 79 10.43 2.03 -26.28
CA PHE A 79 10.69 0.83 -27.09
C PHE A 79 9.60 0.57 -28.14
N TYR A 80 8.32 0.74 -27.78
CA TYR A 80 7.23 0.61 -28.75
C TYR A 80 7.26 1.69 -29.83
N GLU A 81 7.62 2.93 -29.49
CA GLU A 81 7.78 4.01 -30.47
C GLU A 81 8.91 3.73 -31.46
N HIS A 82 10.07 3.29 -30.97
CA HIS A 82 11.18 2.86 -31.84
C HIS A 82 10.78 1.69 -32.74
N THR A 83 10.05 0.72 -32.19
CA THR A 83 9.59 -0.45 -32.95
C THR A 83 8.60 -0.04 -34.04
N ASP A 84 7.66 0.86 -33.75
CA ASP A 84 6.66 1.37 -34.70
C ASP A 84 7.33 2.12 -35.86
N VAL A 85 8.31 2.97 -35.58
CA VAL A 85 9.12 3.65 -36.62
C VAL A 85 9.88 2.64 -37.47
N CYS A 86 10.54 1.67 -36.83
CA CYS A 86 11.28 0.63 -37.54
C CYS A 86 10.34 -0.17 -38.45
N LEU A 87 9.18 -0.60 -37.92
CA LEU A 87 8.17 -1.32 -38.68
C LEU A 87 7.76 -0.49 -39.90
N GLN A 88 7.40 0.78 -39.73
CA GLN A 88 6.97 1.66 -40.84
C GLN A 88 8.03 1.88 -41.92
N SER A 89 9.31 1.71 -41.60
CA SER A 89 10.42 1.86 -42.55
C SER A 89 10.75 0.59 -43.34
N MET A 90 10.11 -0.55 -43.03
CA MET A 90 10.40 -1.84 -43.67
C MET A 90 9.74 -1.97 -45.05
N ASP A 91 10.36 -2.78 -45.91
CA ASP A 91 9.78 -3.20 -47.18
C ASP A 91 8.48 -4.00 -46.99
N GLU A 92 7.54 -3.84 -47.93
CA GLU A 92 6.24 -4.53 -47.93
C GLU A 92 6.36 -6.06 -47.84
N LYS A 93 7.41 -6.64 -48.44
CA LYS A 93 7.67 -8.09 -48.37
C LYS A 93 7.99 -8.54 -46.95
N VAL A 94 8.76 -7.74 -46.21
CA VAL A 94 9.11 -8.02 -44.81
C VAL A 94 7.89 -7.86 -43.93
N HIS A 95 7.08 -6.83 -44.17
CA HIS A 95 5.79 -6.65 -43.51
C HIS A 95 4.87 -7.85 -43.71
N ALA A 96 4.71 -8.33 -44.95
CA ALA A 96 3.85 -9.46 -45.26
C ALA A 96 4.31 -10.74 -44.53
N LEU A 97 5.62 -10.99 -44.48
CA LEU A 97 6.18 -12.12 -43.74
C LEU A 97 5.96 -11.99 -42.22
N LEU A 98 6.11 -10.79 -41.65
CA LEU A 98 5.86 -10.55 -40.23
C LEU A 98 4.39 -10.76 -39.88
N GLU A 99 3.47 -10.21 -40.67
CA GLU A 99 2.03 -10.41 -40.49
C GLU A 99 1.63 -11.88 -40.62
N GLN A 100 2.23 -12.63 -41.55
CA GLN A 100 1.95 -14.05 -41.71
C GLN A 100 2.41 -14.90 -40.52
N ASN A 101 3.58 -14.57 -39.93
CA ASN A 101 4.18 -15.40 -38.87
C ASN A 101 3.77 -14.96 -37.46
N ILE A 102 3.61 -13.65 -37.22
CA ILE A 102 3.36 -13.07 -35.89
C ILE A 102 1.90 -12.60 -35.77
N GLY A 103 1.19 -12.50 -36.89
CA GLY A 103 -0.14 -11.91 -36.96
C GLY A 103 -0.06 -10.39 -36.89
N ASN A 104 -1.16 -9.80 -36.43
CA ASN A 104 -1.42 -8.37 -36.42
C ASN A 104 -0.56 -7.60 -35.39
N LEU A 105 0.73 -7.51 -35.69
CA LEU A 105 1.75 -6.90 -34.83
C LEU A 105 1.53 -5.40 -34.71
N LYS A 106 1.15 -4.74 -35.81
CA LYS A 106 0.95 -3.29 -35.84
C LYS A 106 -0.19 -2.85 -34.91
N GLU A 107 -1.33 -3.55 -34.96
CA GLU A 107 -2.45 -3.23 -34.07
C GLU A 107 -2.13 -3.54 -32.60
N LYS A 108 -1.39 -4.62 -32.33
CA LYS A 108 -0.92 -4.94 -30.97
C LYS A 108 -0.01 -3.85 -30.42
N ILE A 109 0.96 -3.37 -31.20
CA ILE A 109 1.84 -2.25 -30.81
C ILE A 109 1.01 -0.99 -30.53
N ALA A 110 0.07 -0.63 -31.41
CA ALA A 110 -0.79 0.54 -31.23
C ALA A 110 -1.64 0.43 -29.94
N SER A 111 -2.25 -0.73 -29.70
CA SER A 111 -3.04 -1.01 -28.50
C SER A 111 -2.19 -0.93 -27.22
N HIS A 112 -0.99 -1.50 -27.23
CA HIS A 112 -0.08 -1.45 -26.09
C HIS A 112 0.41 -0.04 -25.78
N LYS A 113 0.73 0.79 -26.80
CA LYS A 113 1.06 2.21 -26.61
C LYS A 113 -0.09 2.95 -25.91
N GLN A 114 -1.33 2.77 -26.37
CA GLN A 114 -2.51 3.40 -25.76
C GLN A 114 -2.72 2.98 -24.30
N ASN A 115 -2.49 1.71 -23.98
CA ASN A 115 -2.61 1.23 -22.60
C ASN A 115 -1.52 1.80 -21.68
N LEU A 116 -0.29 1.99 -22.16
CA LEU A 116 0.80 2.56 -21.36
C LEU A 116 0.62 4.04 -21.02
N LEU A 117 -0.16 4.76 -21.84
CA LEU A 117 -0.52 6.16 -21.60
C LEU A 117 -1.55 6.34 -20.48
N LYS A 118 -2.31 5.30 -20.11
CA LYS A 118 -3.26 5.35 -19.00
C LYS A 118 -2.51 5.56 -17.68
N LYS A 119 -2.94 6.53 -16.87
CA LYS A 119 -2.29 6.94 -15.60
C LYS A 119 -3.21 6.74 -14.39
N GLU A 120 -3.97 5.67 -14.38
CA GLU A 120 -4.90 5.39 -13.28
C GLU A 120 -4.24 4.46 -12.26
N TYR A 121 -4.08 4.97 -11.03
CA TYR A 121 -3.65 4.17 -9.89
C TYR A 121 -4.82 4.09 -8.91
N ILE A 122 -5.28 2.87 -8.61
CA ILE A 122 -6.37 2.63 -7.66
C ILE A 122 -5.73 2.21 -6.33
N VAL A 123 -6.02 2.96 -5.26
CA VAL A 123 -5.56 2.65 -3.91
C VAL A 123 -6.76 2.18 -3.09
N LEU A 124 -6.71 0.94 -2.59
CA LEU A 124 -7.72 0.39 -1.69
C LEU A 124 -7.23 0.56 -0.24
N VAL A 125 -7.98 1.35 0.55
CA VAL A 125 -7.70 1.58 1.97
C VAL A 125 -8.72 0.84 2.80
N ALA A 126 -8.27 -0.02 3.70
CA ALA A 126 -9.11 -0.71 4.68
C ALA A 126 -8.73 -0.27 6.10
N GLY A 127 -9.74 -0.02 6.95
CA GLY A 127 -9.57 0.35 8.35
C GLY A 127 -10.80 -0.04 9.17
N LEU A 128 -10.62 -0.23 10.49
CA LEU A 128 -11.73 -0.40 11.42
C LEU A 128 -12.39 0.97 11.66
N LEU A 129 -13.70 1.06 11.43
CA LEU A 129 -14.55 2.21 11.78
C LEU A 129 -14.70 2.34 13.30
#